data_AF-A0A6J4QUY9-F1
#
_entry.id   AF-A0A6J4QUY9-F1
#
_cell.length_a   1.000
_cell.length_b   1.000
_cell.length_c   1.000
_cell.angle_alpha   90.00
_cell.angle_beta   90.00
_cell.angle_gamma   90.00
#
_symmetry.space_group_name_H-M   'P 1'
#
loop_
_entity.id
_entity.type
_entity.pdbx_description
1 polymer ?
#
loop_
_entity_poly.entity_id
_entity_poly.type
_entity_poly.pdbx_seq_one_letter_code
_entity_poly.pdbx_strand_id
1 'polypeptide(L)'
;MSAGTGGAKGSDYRRPLLILASAATVLTFLHHADHVVRGNHSGWPFVAEITPFTFSLLGYALILPGIYLTARGRSIPGYHLFVAVIGLALLGFVHFVPTRDHEAPIRDIYMVYESPLAGTLALGVLAGLISSVAALGIVALGTIRARSRRTEGR
;
A
#
# COMPACT_ATOMS: atom_id res chain seq x y z
N MET A 1 -34.05 6.59 38.22
CA MET A 1 -33.17 7.26 37.25
C MET A 1 -31.73 6.89 37.59
N SER A 2 -31.08 6.06 36.79
CA SER A 2 -29.64 5.77 36.93
C SER A 2 -29.04 5.71 35.53
N ALA A 3 -27.94 6.44 35.37
CA ALA A 3 -27.38 6.88 34.11
C ALA A 3 -26.83 5.74 33.25
N GLY A 4 -27.12 5.81 31.95
CA GLY A 4 -26.59 4.89 30.96
C GLY A 4 -25.09 5.04 30.80
N THR A 5 -24.34 3.99 31.13
CA THR A 5 -22.96 3.79 30.67
C THR A 5 -22.96 3.26 29.24
N GLY A 6 -23.55 4.03 28.33
CA GLY A 6 -23.53 3.79 26.89
C GLY A 6 -22.37 4.54 26.24
N GLY A 7 -21.16 4.40 26.79
CA GLY A 7 -19.96 4.95 26.17
C GLY A 7 -19.74 4.24 24.84
N ALA A 8 -20.17 4.87 23.74
CA ALA A 8 -19.98 4.36 22.39
C ALA A 8 -18.50 3.98 22.22
N LYS A 9 -18.19 2.68 22.11
CA LYS A 9 -16.88 2.18 21.70
C LYS A 9 -16.55 2.85 20.36
N GLY A 10 -15.80 3.94 20.39
CA GLY A 10 -15.25 4.53 19.20
C GLY A 10 -14.36 3.47 18.56
N SER A 11 -14.72 3.00 17.37
CA SER A 11 -13.91 2.07 16.59
C SER A 11 -12.48 2.62 16.50
N ASP A 12 -11.52 1.91 17.09
CA ASP A 12 -10.12 2.29 17.06
C ASP A 12 -9.55 1.97 15.67
N TYR A 13 -9.73 2.90 14.74
CA TYR A 13 -9.19 2.80 13.38
C TYR A 13 -7.67 3.00 13.31
N ARG A 14 -7.02 3.40 14.41
CA ARG A 14 -5.57 3.63 14.41
C ARG A 14 -4.80 2.34 14.20
N ARG A 15 -5.17 1.28 14.94
CA ARG A 15 -4.51 -0.03 14.85
C ARG A 15 -4.57 -0.62 13.43
N PRO A 16 -5.73 -0.72 12.76
CA PRO A 16 -5.77 -1.24 11.40
C PRO A 16 -5.01 -0.36 10.40
N LEU A 17 -5.07 0.98 10.51
CA LEU A 17 -4.27 1.87 9.65
C LEU A 17 -2.77 1.60 9.79
N LEU A 18 -2.28 1.41 11.02
CA LEU A 18 -0.87 1.08 11.25
C LEU A 18 -0.48 -0.29 10.70
N ILE A 19 -1.31 -1.32 10.95
CA ILE A 19 -1.04 -2.67 10.46
C ILE A 19 -0.96 -2.67 8.93
N LEU A 20 -1.95 -2.08 8.27
CA LEU A 20 -2.06 -2.09 6.81
C LEU A 20 -0.96 -1.25 6.15
N ALA A 21 -0.64 -0.07 6.68
CA ALA A 21 0.45 0.75 6.16
C ALA A 21 1.82 0.09 6.37
N SER A 22 2.03 -0.57 7.53
CA SER A 22 3.28 -1.30 7.81
C SER A 22 3.41 -2.54 6.91
N ALA A 23 2.33 -3.29 6.73
CA ALA A 23 2.28 -4.43 5.82
C ALA A 23 2.58 -4.01 4.38
N ALA A 24 1.93 -2.94 3.90
CA ALA A 24 2.20 -2.36 2.59
C ALA A 24 3.68 -1.97 2.45
N THR A 25 4.29 -1.33 3.47
CA THR A 25 5.71 -0.95 3.44
C THR A 25 6.62 -2.18 3.28
N VAL A 26 6.39 -3.23 4.08
CA VAL A 26 7.18 -4.48 4.00
C VAL A 26 7.01 -5.15 2.64
N LEU A 27 5.79 -5.20 2.12
CA LEU A 27 5.50 -5.82 0.83
C LEU A 27 6.04 -4.99 -0.34
N THR A 28 6.01 -3.66 -0.27
CA THR A 28 6.71 -2.78 -1.24
C THR A 28 8.20 -3.05 -1.22
N PHE A 29 8.80 -3.25 -0.04
CA PHE A 29 10.21 -3.61 0.08
C PHE A 29 10.52 -4.96 -0.57
N LEU A 30 9.74 -5.99 -0.24
CA LEU A 30 9.92 -7.31 -0.85
C LEU A 30 9.72 -7.28 -2.36
N HIS A 31 8.73 -6.51 -2.84
CA HIS A 31 8.48 -6.35 -4.27
C HIS A 31 9.62 -5.63 -4.99
N HIS A 32 10.18 -4.55 -4.43
CA HIS A 32 11.36 -3.91 -5.00
C HIS A 32 12.61 -4.78 -4.93
N ALA A 33 12.79 -5.56 -3.85
CA ALA A 33 13.88 -6.51 -3.77
C ALA A 33 13.76 -7.59 -4.84
N ASP A 34 12.54 -8.07 -5.11
CA ASP A 34 12.23 -8.98 -6.21
C ASP A 34 12.70 -8.41 -7.55
N HIS A 35 12.31 -7.18 -7.93
CA HIS A 35 12.83 -6.47 -9.11
C HIS A 35 14.35 -6.48 -9.23
N VAL A 36 15.05 -6.17 -8.14
CA VAL A 36 16.51 -6.09 -8.13
C VAL A 36 17.13 -7.48 -8.31
N VAL A 37 16.59 -8.49 -7.64
CA VAL A 37 17.08 -9.88 -7.70
C VAL A 37 16.87 -10.48 -9.09
N ARG A 38 15.70 -10.27 -9.69
CA ARG A 38 15.38 -10.81 -11.03
C ARG A 38 15.99 -10.00 -12.18
N GLY A 39 16.52 -8.82 -11.89
CA GLY A 39 17.27 -8.01 -12.86
C GLY A 39 16.45 -7.46 -14.03
N ASN A 40 15.11 -7.50 -13.95
CA ASN A 40 14.22 -6.88 -14.93
C ASN A 40 13.32 -5.83 -14.26
N HIS A 41 12.86 -4.88 -15.05
CA HIS A 41 11.98 -3.77 -14.61
C HIS A 41 12.48 -2.99 -13.39
N SER A 42 13.77 -3.14 -13.04
CA SER A 42 14.48 -2.32 -12.06
C SER A 42 14.81 -0.95 -12.66
N GLY A 43 15.34 -0.07 -11.83
CA GLY A 43 15.83 1.25 -12.24
C GLY A 43 16.93 1.73 -11.32
N TRP A 44 17.32 2.98 -11.51
CA TRP A 44 18.17 3.71 -10.57
C TRP A 44 17.61 3.58 -9.14
N PRO A 45 18.46 3.32 -8.12
CA PRO A 45 19.93 3.36 -8.15
C PRO A 45 20.64 2.04 -8.48
N PHE A 46 19.92 0.99 -8.86
CA PHE A 46 20.52 -0.33 -9.10
C PHE A 46 21.04 -0.53 -10.53
N VAL A 47 20.38 0.12 -11.49
CA VAL A 47 20.82 0.25 -12.89
C VAL A 47 20.82 1.73 -13.29
N ALA A 48 21.46 2.09 -14.41
CA ALA A 48 21.61 3.49 -14.80
C ALA A 48 20.29 4.13 -15.27
N GLU A 49 19.39 3.31 -15.79
CA GLU A 49 18.13 3.73 -16.37
C GLU A 49 17.14 4.22 -15.30
N ILE A 50 16.47 5.33 -15.60
CA ILE A 50 15.34 5.80 -14.81
C ILE A 50 14.08 5.10 -15.34
N THR A 51 13.44 4.32 -14.49
CA THR A 51 12.25 3.52 -14.85
C THR A 51 11.11 3.78 -13.85
N PRO A 52 9.90 3.23 -14.05
CA PRO A 52 8.83 3.32 -13.07
C PRO A 52 9.25 2.87 -11.66
N PHE A 53 10.17 1.90 -11.56
CA PHE A 53 10.80 1.49 -10.30
C PHE A 53 11.48 2.65 -9.57
N THR A 54 12.19 3.53 -10.28
CA THR A 54 12.88 4.67 -9.66
C THR A 54 11.87 5.62 -9.01
N PHE A 55 10.76 5.90 -9.68
CA PHE A 55 9.72 6.78 -9.15
C PHE A 55 8.92 6.10 -8.03
N SER A 56 8.72 4.77 -8.07
CA SER A 56 8.01 4.05 -7.00
C SER A 56 8.74 4.08 -5.66
N LEU A 57 10.06 4.34 -5.64
CA LEU A 57 10.82 4.60 -4.40
C LEU A 57 10.27 5.79 -3.60
N LEU A 58 9.63 6.77 -4.25
CA LEU A 58 8.93 7.87 -3.56
C LEU A 58 7.79 7.37 -2.67
N GLY A 59 7.28 6.17 -2.91
CA GLY A 59 6.31 5.51 -2.04
C GLY A 59 6.76 5.42 -0.59
N TYR A 60 8.05 5.16 -0.32
CA TYR A 60 8.58 5.15 1.06
C TYR A 60 8.52 6.52 1.72
N ALA A 61 8.86 7.57 0.96
CA ALA A 61 8.80 8.96 1.43
C ALA A 61 7.35 9.41 1.72
N LEU A 62 6.35 8.76 1.12
CA LEU A 62 4.93 9.01 1.38
C LEU A 62 4.37 8.14 2.51
N ILE A 63 4.67 6.84 2.56
CA ILE A 63 4.03 5.94 3.53
C ILE A 63 4.62 6.06 4.94
N LEU A 64 5.94 6.24 5.06
CA LEU A 64 6.63 6.27 6.35
C LEU A 64 6.20 7.45 7.24
N PRO A 65 6.05 8.70 6.74
CA PRO A 65 5.49 9.79 7.54
C PRO A 65 4.07 9.50 8.03
N GLY A 66 3.25 8.86 7.20
CA GLY A 66 1.89 8.46 7.56
C GLY A 66 1.86 7.47 8.74
N ILE A 67 2.74 6.47 8.69
CA ILE A 67 2.94 5.51 9.78
C ILE A 67 3.42 6.24 11.05
N TYR A 68 4.48 7.04 10.94
CA TYR A 68 5.06 7.77 12.06
C TYR A 68 4.03 8.65 12.77
N LEU A 69 3.32 9.51 12.03
CA LEU A 69 2.32 10.42 12.61
C LEU A 69 1.17 9.65 13.27
N THR A 70 0.73 8.55 12.66
CA THR A 70 -0.32 7.69 13.22
C THR A 70 0.15 6.95 14.47
N ALA A 71 1.41 6.52 14.49
CA ALA A 71 2.05 5.94 15.66
C ALA A 71 2.22 6.96 16.79
N ARG A 72 2.37 8.25 16.48
CA ARG A 72 2.34 9.37 17.44
C ARG A 72 0.93 9.80 17.85
N GLY A 73 -0.11 9.06 17.46
CA GLY A 73 -1.50 9.33 17.83
C GLY A 73 -2.17 10.42 16.99
N ARG A 74 -1.50 10.97 15.97
CA ARG A 74 -2.12 11.91 15.03
C ARG A 74 -3.10 11.15 14.17
N SER A 75 -4.28 11.72 13.99
CA SER A 75 -5.32 11.06 13.24
C SER A 75 -5.47 11.67 11.85
N ILE A 76 -4.80 11.06 10.89
CA ILE A 76 -4.64 11.56 9.52
C ILE A 76 -5.20 10.58 8.47
N PRO A 77 -6.46 10.10 8.58
CA PRO A 77 -7.00 9.13 7.64
C PRO A 77 -7.04 9.66 6.20
N GLY A 78 -7.18 10.99 6.00
CA GLY A 78 -7.09 11.60 4.66
C GLY A 78 -5.72 11.38 4.00
N TYR A 79 -4.64 11.43 4.78
CA TYR A 79 -3.29 11.17 4.28
C TYR A 79 -3.11 9.71 3.87
N HIS A 80 -3.56 8.76 4.70
CA HIS A 80 -3.55 7.33 4.35
C HIS A 80 -4.38 7.03 3.12
N LEU A 81 -5.54 7.67 2.96
CA LEU A 81 -6.37 7.53 1.77
C LEU A 81 -5.65 8.06 0.53
N PHE A 82 -5.02 9.23 0.62
CA PHE A 82 -4.23 9.80 -0.48
C PHE A 82 -3.10 8.84 -0.91
N VAL A 83 -2.30 8.35 0.05
CA VAL A 83 -1.22 7.39 -0.21
C VAL A 83 -1.77 6.11 -0.85
N ALA A 84 -2.90 5.59 -0.35
CA ALA A 84 -3.51 4.38 -0.89
C ALA A 84 -4.01 4.56 -2.32
N VAL A 85 -4.67 5.69 -2.62
CA VAL A 85 -5.19 5.98 -3.97
C VAL A 85 -4.05 6.14 -4.98
N ILE A 86 -3.03 6.94 -4.65
CA ILE A 86 -1.87 7.12 -5.53
C ILE A 86 -1.10 5.81 -5.69
N GLY A 87 -0.91 5.05 -4.61
CA GLY A 87 -0.25 3.74 -4.65
C GLY A 87 -0.99 2.73 -5.53
N LEU A 88 -2.31 2.63 -5.42
CA LEU A 88 -3.12 1.76 -6.28
C LEU A 88 -3.11 2.21 -7.74
N ALA A 89 -3.18 3.53 -7.99
CA ALA A 89 -3.11 4.05 -9.35
C ALA A 89 -1.76 3.69 -10.00
N LEU A 90 -0.66 3.85 -9.27
CA LEU A 90 0.67 3.49 -9.75
C LEU A 90 0.80 1.98 -9.97
N LEU A 91 0.49 1.15 -8.97
CA LEU A 91 0.52 -0.32 -9.09
C LEU A 91 -0.35 -0.83 -10.24
N GLY A 92 -1.56 -0.26 -10.37
CA GLY A 92 -2.49 -0.55 -11.44
C GLY A 92 -1.89 -0.22 -12.81
N PHE A 93 -1.34 0.98 -12.94
CA PHE A 93 -0.75 1.46 -14.20
C PHE A 93 0.45 0.61 -14.63
N VAL A 94 1.41 0.38 -13.74
CA VAL A 94 2.67 -0.28 -14.13
C VAL A 94 2.51 -1.78 -14.38
N HIS A 95 1.54 -2.45 -13.75
CA HIS A 95 1.36 -3.90 -13.92
C HIS A 95 0.23 -4.31 -14.87
N PHE A 96 -0.79 -3.47 -15.07
CA PHE A 96 -2.01 -3.90 -15.76
C PHE A 96 -2.38 -3.04 -16.97
N VAL A 97 -1.77 -1.87 -17.16
CA VAL A 97 -2.00 -1.06 -18.37
C VAL A 97 -0.94 -1.45 -19.41
N PRO A 98 -1.33 -1.97 -20.60
CA PRO A 98 -0.41 -2.55 -21.57
C PRO A 98 0.35 -1.46 -22.34
N THR A 99 1.29 -0.80 -21.66
CA THR A 99 2.25 0.13 -22.26
C THR A 99 3.55 -0.60 -22.64
N ARG A 100 4.48 0.06 -23.33
CA ARG A 100 5.76 -0.56 -23.71
C ARG A 100 6.56 -1.06 -22.49
N ASP A 101 6.52 -0.29 -21.40
CA ASP A 101 7.35 -0.51 -20.21
C ASP A 101 6.56 -1.12 -19.04
N HIS A 102 5.33 -1.58 -19.29
CA HIS A 102 4.56 -2.27 -18.26
C HIS A 102 5.18 -3.63 -17.93
N GLU A 103 4.89 -4.07 -16.73
CA GLU A 103 5.39 -5.32 -16.20
C GLU A 103 4.24 -6.29 -15.97
N ALA A 104 4.07 -7.22 -16.90
CA ALA A 104 2.99 -8.18 -16.88
C ALA A 104 3.20 -9.22 -15.75
N PRO A 105 2.27 -9.38 -14.79
CA PRO A 105 2.48 -10.26 -13.65
C PRO A 105 2.82 -11.72 -14.02
N ILE A 106 2.18 -12.28 -15.04
CA ILE A 106 2.47 -13.67 -15.42
C ILE A 106 3.79 -13.77 -16.19
N ARG A 107 3.99 -12.91 -17.20
CA ARG A 107 5.13 -13.01 -18.11
C ARG A 107 6.43 -12.53 -17.50
N ASP A 108 6.39 -11.42 -16.79
CA ASP A 108 7.58 -10.69 -16.36
C ASP A 108 7.92 -10.93 -14.88
N ILE A 109 7.01 -11.53 -14.10
CA ILE A 109 7.24 -11.95 -12.70
C ILE A 109 7.29 -13.47 -12.60
N TYR A 110 6.17 -14.17 -12.84
CA TYR A 110 6.09 -15.60 -12.56
C TYR A 110 7.00 -16.44 -13.48
N MET A 111 6.90 -16.24 -14.80
CA MET A 111 7.61 -17.07 -15.78
C MET A 111 9.11 -16.79 -15.87
N VAL A 112 9.60 -15.71 -15.25
CA VAL A 112 11.03 -15.35 -15.21
C VAL A 112 11.80 -16.24 -14.25
N TYR A 113 11.14 -16.79 -13.24
CA TYR A 113 11.76 -17.73 -12.32
C TYR A 113 11.76 -19.15 -12.88
N GLU A 114 12.92 -19.81 -12.83
CA GLU A 114 13.02 -21.25 -13.11
C GLU A 114 12.28 -22.09 -12.06
N SER A 115 12.17 -21.57 -10.83
CA SER A 115 11.46 -22.21 -9.72
C SER A 115 10.00 -21.76 -9.65
N PRO A 116 9.02 -22.67 -9.78
CA PRO A 116 7.61 -22.33 -9.62
C PRO A 116 7.28 -21.74 -8.25
N LEU A 117 8.00 -22.16 -7.21
CA LEU A 117 7.84 -21.62 -5.86
C LEU A 117 8.25 -20.15 -5.82
N ALA A 118 9.40 -19.79 -6.40
CA ALA A 118 9.89 -18.42 -6.42
C ALA A 118 8.93 -17.50 -7.20
N GLY A 119 8.49 -17.93 -8.38
CA GLY A 119 7.48 -17.19 -9.17
C GLY A 119 6.16 -17.01 -8.43
N THR A 120 5.69 -18.04 -7.72
CA THR A 120 4.46 -17.97 -6.91
C THR A 120 4.62 -17.00 -5.74
N LEU A 121 5.77 -17.02 -5.06
CA LEU A 121 6.05 -16.10 -3.96
C LEU A 121 6.09 -14.64 -4.44
N ALA A 122 6.73 -14.37 -5.59
CA ALA A 122 6.77 -13.04 -6.18
C ALA A 122 5.36 -12.51 -6.53
N LEU A 123 4.52 -13.35 -7.16
CA LEU A 123 3.11 -13.02 -7.37
C LEU A 123 2.35 -12.79 -6.06
N GLY A 124 2.60 -13.63 -5.05
CA GLY A 124 2.00 -13.50 -3.73
C GLY A 124 2.36 -12.17 -3.05
N VAL A 125 3.61 -11.72 -3.20
CA VAL A 125 4.07 -10.42 -2.71
C VAL A 125 3.34 -9.28 -3.42
N LEU A 126 3.25 -9.29 -4.75
CA LEU A 126 2.52 -8.26 -5.50
C LEU A 126 1.02 -8.24 -5.14
N ALA A 127 0.38 -9.41 -5.09
CA ALA A 127 -1.03 -9.54 -4.72
C ALA A 127 -1.29 -9.07 -3.27
N GLY A 128 -0.40 -9.44 -2.35
CA GLY A 128 -0.44 -8.99 -0.96
C GLY A 128 -0.26 -7.48 -0.84
N LEU A 129 0.66 -6.89 -1.62
CA LEU A 129 0.89 -5.45 -1.67
C LEU A 129 -0.38 -4.72 -2.11
N ILE A 130 -0.94 -5.09 -3.27
CA ILE A 130 -2.17 -4.50 -3.81
C ILE A 130 -3.31 -4.61 -2.79
N SER A 131 -3.48 -5.79 -2.18
CA SER A 131 -4.51 -6.04 -1.18
C SER A 131 -4.34 -5.17 0.07
N SER A 132 -3.10 -5.02 0.55
CA SER A 132 -2.79 -4.20 1.74
C SER A 132 -3.06 -2.72 1.49
N VAL A 133 -2.68 -2.21 0.32
CA VAL A 133 -2.93 -0.81 -0.07
C VAL A 133 -4.43 -0.56 -0.28
N ALA A 134 -5.15 -1.49 -0.92
CA ALA A 134 -6.60 -1.40 -1.08
C ALA A 134 -7.34 -1.39 0.26
N ALA A 135 -6.98 -2.31 1.16
CA ALA A 135 -7.54 -2.35 2.51
C ALA A 135 -7.22 -1.06 3.29
N LEU A 136 -6.00 -0.51 3.15
CA LEU A 136 -5.63 0.77 3.77
C LEU A 136 -6.58 1.90 3.32
N GLY A 137 -6.82 2.00 2.01
CA GLY A 137 -7.74 2.99 1.43
C GLY A 137 -9.17 2.82 1.94
N ILE A 138 -9.67 1.58 2.01
CA ILE A 138 -11.03 1.28 2.52
C ILE A 138 -11.16 1.69 3.99
N VAL A 139 -10.21 1.32 4.85
CA VAL A 139 -10.23 1.67 6.27
C VAL A 139 -10.12 3.19 6.46
N ALA A 140 -9.24 3.85 5.70
CA ALA A 140 -9.08 5.30 5.72
C ALA A 140 -10.37 6.03 5.32
N LEU A 141 -11.00 5.62 4.22
CA LEU A 141 -12.28 6.17 3.77
C LEU A 141 -13.41 5.93 4.79
N GLY A 142 -13.50 4.71 5.32
CA GLY A 142 -14.46 4.38 6.39
C GLY A 142 -14.29 5.26 7.62
N THR A 143 -13.03 5.53 8.01
CA THR A 143 -12.70 6.43 9.13
C THR A 143 -13.17 7.86 8.87
N ILE A 144 -12.97 8.38 7.65
CA ILE A 144 -13.43 9.72 7.25
C ILE A 144 -14.96 9.79 7.31
N ARG A 145 -15.65 8.84 6.68
CA ARG A 145 -17.12 8.79 6.64
C ARG A 145 -17.74 8.68 8.03
N ALA A 146 -17.15 7.87 8.92
CA ALA A 146 -17.61 7.74 10.29
C ALA A 146 -17.48 9.05 11.10
N ARG A 147 -16.49 9.90 10.78
CA ARG A 147 -16.33 11.22 11.41
C ARG A 147 -17.38 12.20 10.92
N SER A 148 -17.58 12.29 9.61
CA SER A 148 -18.57 13.21 9.03
C SER A 148 -19.96 12.97 9.61
N ARG A 149 -20.40 11.71 9.72
CA ARG A 149 -21.69 11.35 10.32
C ARG A 149 -21.82 11.74 11.80
N ARG A 150 -20.72 11.74 12.56
CA ARG A 150 -20.73 12.18 13.96
C ARG A 150 -20.81 13.70 14.10
N THR A 151 -20.29 14.43 13.10
CA THR A 151 -20.39 15.89 13.06
C THR A 151 -21.77 16.35 12.61
N GLU A 152 -22.39 15.65 11.65
CA GLU A 152 -23.75 15.96 11.14
C GLU A 152 -24.88 15.58 12.12
N GLY A 153 -24.66 14.60 13.00
CA GLY A 153 -25.63 14.18 14.02
C GLY A 153 -25.56 14.97 15.34
N ARG A 154 -24.78 16.05 15.39
CA ARG A 154 -24.71 17.02 16.50
C ARG A 154 -25.38 18.32 16.08
#